data_AF-A0AAA9YY68-F1
#
_entry.id   AF-A0AAA9YY68-F1
#
_cell.length_a   1.000
_cell.length_b   1.000
_cell.length_c   1.000
_cell.angle_alpha   90.00
_cell.angle_beta   90.00
_cell.angle_gamma   90.00
#
_symmetry.space_group_name_H-M   'P 1'
#
loop_
_entity.id
_entity.type
_entity.pdbx_description
1 polymer ?
#
loop_
_entity_poly.entity_id
_entity_poly.type
_entity_poly.pdbx_seq_one_letter_code
_entity_poly.pdbx_strand_id
1 'polypeptide(L)'
;MSQTIVGLENVQPYKFSECSEIDYTVALRHGNGLCLFNKPNEVVFRKNCGNGVVEEDEECDCGNALDCDKTDPCCDGITCKLKKESQCATGPCCDKCILKPPGVICRDAHNECDLPEYCNGETGQCPPDVHKKNGNPCGMNTSGLTTGYCFNGLCPTTAAQCERIWGYSGTGADRVCYEQFNSKGSINGHCGKDASGNYVKCEPE
;
A
#
# COMPACT_ATOMS: atom_id res chain seq x y z
N MET A 1 13.33 28.04 -2.67
CA MET A 1 12.01 27.36 -2.74
C MET A 1 12.25 25.89 -2.99
N SER A 2 12.01 25.01 -2.02
CA SER A 2 11.93 23.57 -2.30
C SER A 2 10.57 23.27 -2.93
N GLN A 3 10.56 22.40 -3.94
CA GLN A 3 9.43 22.15 -4.83
C GLN A 3 8.43 21.08 -4.35
N THR A 4 8.41 20.70 -3.07
CA THR A 4 7.49 19.65 -2.55
C THR A 4 7.10 19.85 -1.08
N ILE A 5 5.92 19.31 -0.70
CA ILE A 5 5.34 19.29 0.66
C ILE A 5 6.04 18.30 1.61
N VAL A 6 6.84 17.38 1.09
CA VAL A 6 7.76 16.52 1.84
C VAL A 6 9.18 17.06 1.67
N GLY A 7 9.89 17.24 2.79
CA GLY A 7 11.26 17.76 2.80
C GLY A 7 12.24 16.85 2.05
N LEU A 8 13.49 17.31 1.93
CA LEU A 8 14.56 16.67 1.12
C LEU A 8 14.86 15.19 1.50
N GLU A 9 14.41 14.71 2.66
CA GLU A 9 14.62 13.34 3.15
C GLU A 9 13.36 12.47 3.19
N ASN A 10 12.26 12.86 2.51
CA ASN A 10 10.98 12.12 2.54
C ASN A 10 10.37 11.92 3.93
N VAL A 11 10.84 12.68 4.93
CA VAL A 11 10.15 12.84 6.22
C VAL A 11 9.30 14.09 6.10
N GLN A 12 7.99 13.98 6.33
CA GLN A 12 7.12 15.15 6.40
C GLN A 12 7.54 15.99 7.61
N PRO A 13 8.06 17.21 7.42
CA PRO A 13 8.49 18.01 8.55
C PRO A 13 7.24 18.57 9.25
N TYR A 14 7.04 18.20 10.51
CA TYR A 14 5.94 18.70 11.34
C TYR A 14 6.27 20.04 12.03
N LYS A 15 7.39 20.68 11.66
CA LYS A 15 7.86 21.94 12.22
C LYS A 15 8.34 22.87 11.12
N PHE A 16 8.01 24.15 11.25
CA PHE A 16 8.60 25.20 10.42
C PHE A 16 10.03 25.50 10.89
N SER A 17 10.85 25.98 9.96
CA SER A 17 12.17 26.51 10.31
C SER A 17 12.04 27.89 10.97
N GLU A 18 13.05 28.29 11.72
CA GLU A 18 13.13 29.62 12.35
C GLU A 18 13.02 30.75 11.31
N CYS A 19 13.59 30.56 10.11
CA CYS A 19 13.47 31.51 9.01
C CYS A 19 12.00 31.68 8.55
N SER A 20 11.25 30.58 8.45
CA SER A 20 9.84 30.61 8.07
C SER A 20 8.97 31.30 9.12
N GLU A 21 9.29 31.11 10.41
CA GLU A 21 8.60 31.77 11.52
C GLU A 21 8.84 33.29 11.52
N ILE A 22 10.08 33.71 11.29
CA ILE A 22 10.45 35.12 11.17
C ILE A 22 9.74 35.76 9.98
N ASP A 23 9.78 35.12 8.81
CA ASP A 23 9.12 35.62 7.59
C ASP A 23 7.61 35.78 7.79
N TYR A 24 6.96 34.79 8.42
CA TYR A 24 5.53 34.85 8.75
C TYR A 24 5.22 36.01 9.70
N THR A 25 6.03 36.20 10.74
CA THR A 25 5.85 37.27 11.72
C THR A 25 6.02 38.65 11.10
N VAL A 26 7.01 38.82 10.22
CA VAL A 26 7.22 40.07 9.47
C VAL A 26 6.04 40.35 8.54
N ALA A 27 5.54 39.32 7.85
CA ALA A 27 4.39 39.46 6.96
C ALA A 27 3.13 39.93 7.72
N LEU A 28 2.83 39.33 8.89
CA LEU A 28 1.71 39.75 9.72
C LEU A 28 1.88 41.20 10.23
N ARG A 29 3.09 41.59 10.65
CA ARG A 29 3.39 42.96 11.11
C ARG A 29 3.23 44.01 10.00
N HIS A 30 3.44 43.62 8.75
CA HIS A 30 3.20 44.47 7.58
C HIS A 30 1.73 44.51 7.13
N GLY A 31 0.82 43.89 7.88
CA GLY A 31 -0.62 43.91 7.60
C GLY A 31 -1.09 42.83 6.63
N ASN A 32 -0.24 41.86 6.27
CA ASN A 32 -0.70 40.70 5.52
C ASN A 32 -1.49 39.77 6.45
N GLY A 33 -2.57 39.15 5.95
CA GLY A 33 -3.35 38.18 6.72
C GLY A 33 -4.34 38.79 7.72
N LEU A 34 -4.68 40.08 7.64
CA LEU A 34 -5.71 40.71 8.48
C LEU A 34 -7.06 39.98 8.45
N CYS A 35 -7.39 39.33 7.33
CA CYS A 35 -8.56 38.47 7.14
C CYS A 35 -8.42 37.04 7.73
N LEU A 36 -7.35 36.77 8.48
CA LEU A 36 -7.19 35.53 9.25
C LEU A 36 -7.47 35.76 10.74
N PHE A 37 -7.70 37.01 11.15
CA PHE A 37 -7.97 37.38 12.54
C PHE A 37 -9.47 37.34 12.90
N ASN A 38 -10.36 37.17 11.92
CA ASN A 38 -11.76 36.87 12.17
C ASN A 38 -11.93 35.38 12.52
N LYS A 39 -12.05 35.10 13.82
CA LYS A 39 -12.50 33.78 14.28
C LYS A 39 -13.92 33.53 13.74
N PRO A 40 -14.17 32.47 12.93
CA PRO A 40 -15.51 32.17 12.48
C PRO A 40 -16.43 31.90 13.68
N ASN A 41 -17.65 32.42 13.64
CA ASN A 41 -18.65 32.24 14.73
C ASN A 41 -19.12 30.79 14.85
N GLU A 42 -18.99 30.03 13.76
CA GLU A 42 -19.23 28.60 13.70
C GLU A 42 -18.12 27.96 12.87
N VAL A 43 -17.41 27.00 13.45
CA VAL A 43 -16.47 26.13 12.73
C VAL A 43 -17.01 24.72 12.88
N VAL A 44 -17.95 24.33 12.02
CA VAL A 44 -18.51 22.98 12.05
C VAL A 44 -17.55 22.06 11.29
N PHE A 45 -16.51 21.56 11.96
CA PHE A 45 -15.83 20.34 11.53
C PHE A 45 -16.64 19.13 12.00
N ARG A 46 -17.66 18.77 11.23
CA ARG A 46 -18.23 17.42 11.15
C ARG A 46 -18.72 17.19 9.73
N LYS A 47 -17.78 16.98 8.83
CA LYS A 47 -18.05 16.32 7.56
C LYS A 47 -17.10 15.14 7.49
N ASN A 48 -17.54 14.02 8.05
CA ASN A 48 -16.99 12.70 7.75
C ASN A 48 -17.16 12.49 6.24
N CYS A 49 -18.37 12.77 5.78
CA CYS A 49 -18.73 12.71 4.38
C CYS A 49 -18.06 13.78 3.52
N GLY A 50 -17.36 13.33 2.49
CA GLY A 50 -16.81 14.12 1.40
C GLY A 50 -15.29 14.27 1.44
N ASN A 51 -14.61 13.41 2.22
CA ASN A 51 -13.16 13.34 2.32
C ASN A 51 -12.56 12.24 1.40
N GLY A 52 -13.40 11.44 0.76
CA GLY A 52 -13.03 10.35 -0.16
C GLY A 52 -12.68 9.03 0.53
N VAL A 53 -13.00 8.87 1.82
CA VAL A 53 -12.73 7.67 2.63
C VAL A 53 -14.03 7.21 3.26
N VAL A 54 -14.46 5.98 2.92
CA VAL A 54 -15.67 5.39 3.50
C VAL A 54 -15.39 5.00 4.96
N GLU A 55 -16.08 5.65 5.89
CA GLU A 55 -16.05 5.37 7.33
C GLU A 55 -17.25 4.50 7.78
N GLU A 56 -17.28 4.05 9.04
CA GLU A 56 -18.31 3.09 9.52
C GLU A 56 -19.77 3.54 9.34
N ASP A 57 -20.02 4.86 9.32
CA ASP A 57 -21.36 5.43 9.17
C ASP A 57 -21.75 5.71 7.69
N GLU A 58 -20.86 5.43 6.73
CA GLU A 58 -20.98 5.80 5.32
C GLU A 58 -21.10 4.59 4.41
N GLU A 59 -21.84 4.73 3.30
CA GLU A 59 -21.96 3.66 2.29
C GLU A 59 -21.06 3.94 1.08
N CYS A 60 -20.69 5.20 0.86
CA CYS A 60 -19.83 5.66 -0.21
C CYS A 60 -19.27 7.04 0.14
N ASP A 61 -18.09 7.38 -0.38
CA ASP A 61 -17.56 8.74 -0.32
C ASP A 61 -16.78 9.04 -1.61
N CYS A 62 -17.32 9.98 -2.38
CA CYS A 62 -16.82 10.44 -3.68
C CYS A 62 -15.99 11.72 -3.58
N GLY A 63 -15.70 12.18 -2.36
CA GLY A 63 -15.02 13.44 -2.08
C GLY A 63 -15.98 14.63 -2.11
N ASN A 64 -15.56 15.74 -2.72
CA ASN A 64 -16.34 16.97 -2.71
C ASN A 64 -17.73 16.79 -3.38
N ALA A 65 -18.79 17.16 -2.66
CA ALA A 65 -20.18 17.12 -3.10
C ALA A 65 -20.43 17.75 -4.49
N LEU A 66 -19.70 18.81 -4.86
CA LEU A 66 -19.90 19.51 -6.14
C LEU A 66 -19.46 18.69 -7.36
N ASP A 67 -18.49 17.80 -7.19
CA ASP A 67 -17.93 16.98 -8.28
C ASP A 67 -18.31 15.50 -8.18
N CYS A 68 -18.93 15.10 -7.06
CA CYS A 68 -19.36 13.74 -6.79
C CYS A 68 -20.16 13.10 -7.93
N ASP A 69 -21.15 13.80 -8.49
CA ASP A 69 -21.98 13.27 -9.58
C ASP A 69 -21.18 12.92 -10.84
N LYS A 70 -20.01 13.55 -11.04
CA LYS A 70 -19.13 13.28 -12.17
C LYS A 70 -18.15 12.14 -11.88
N THR A 71 -17.68 12.03 -10.65
CA THR A 71 -16.70 11.02 -10.23
C THR A 71 -17.37 9.69 -9.92
N ASP A 72 -18.49 9.73 -9.22
CA ASP A 72 -19.29 8.59 -8.80
C ASP A 72 -20.80 8.94 -8.89
N PRO A 73 -21.45 8.61 -10.01
CA PRO A 73 -22.88 8.90 -10.17
C PRO A 73 -23.77 8.10 -9.22
N CYS A 74 -23.22 7.09 -8.52
CA CYS A 74 -23.94 6.19 -7.62
C CYS A 74 -23.99 6.72 -6.18
N CYS A 75 -23.07 7.63 -5.81
CA CYS A 75 -22.96 8.18 -4.48
C CYS A 75 -23.61 9.56 -4.37
N ASP A 76 -24.34 9.81 -3.27
CA ASP A 76 -24.80 11.16 -2.91
C ASP A 76 -23.71 11.86 -2.09
N GLY A 77 -22.99 12.80 -2.71
CA GLY A 77 -21.85 13.48 -2.08
C GLY A 77 -22.21 14.47 -0.97
N ILE A 78 -23.49 14.67 -0.67
CA ILE A 78 -23.93 15.46 0.49
C ILE A 78 -24.12 14.56 1.70
N THR A 79 -24.59 13.32 1.48
CA THR A 79 -25.01 12.40 2.54
C THR A 79 -24.11 11.17 2.71
N CYS A 80 -23.22 10.88 1.74
CA CYS A 80 -22.36 9.69 1.71
C CYS A 80 -23.14 8.38 1.80
N LYS A 81 -24.30 8.40 1.15
CA LYS A 81 -25.21 7.27 0.97
C LYS A 81 -25.37 6.96 -0.50
N LEU A 82 -25.71 5.71 -0.80
CA LEU A 82 -26.02 5.32 -2.16
C LEU A 82 -27.27 6.04 -2.65
N LYS A 83 -27.25 6.52 -3.91
CA LYS A 83 -28.44 7.05 -4.56
C LYS A 83 -29.47 5.95 -4.75
N LYS A 84 -30.74 6.36 -4.82
CA LYS A 84 -31.85 5.45 -5.10
C LYS A 84 -31.56 4.63 -6.36
N GLU A 85 -31.79 3.31 -6.28
CA GLU A 85 -31.47 2.28 -7.30
C GLU A 85 -29.99 1.86 -7.42
N SER A 86 -29.06 2.47 -6.67
CA SER A 86 -27.66 2.04 -6.64
C SER A 86 -27.45 0.92 -5.62
N GLN A 87 -26.73 -0.12 -6.02
CA GLN A 87 -26.35 -1.25 -5.14
C GLN A 87 -24.90 -1.14 -4.65
N CYS A 88 -24.08 -0.35 -5.34
CA CYS A 88 -22.70 -0.08 -5.00
C CYS A 88 -22.29 1.28 -5.59
N ALA A 89 -21.13 1.78 -5.14
CA ALA A 89 -20.54 3.03 -5.57
C ALA A 89 -19.12 2.80 -6.11
N THR A 90 -18.24 2.29 -5.25
CA THR A 90 -16.83 2.06 -5.57
C THR A 90 -16.45 0.58 -5.55
N GLY A 91 -15.29 0.27 -6.13
CA GLY A 91 -14.64 -1.03 -6.06
C GLY A 91 -14.74 -1.88 -7.34
N PRO A 92 -13.88 -2.91 -7.48
CA PRO A 92 -13.76 -3.72 -8.70
C PRO A 92 -14.97 -4.61 -8.98
N CYS A 93 -15.82 -4.84 -7.98
CA CYS A 93 -17.08 -5.57 -8.08
C CYS A 93 -18.30 -4.68 -8.34
N CYS A 94 -18.10 -3.38 -8.57
CA CYS A 94 -19.14 -2.46 -8.98
C CYS A 94 -19.04 -2.14 -10.48
N ASP A 95 -20.13 -2.32 -11.23
CA ASP A 95 -20.23 -1.88 -12.61
C ASP A 95 -21.49 -1.03 -12.78
N LYS A 96 -21.33 0.26 -13.12
CA LYS A 96 -22.43 1.21 -13.33
C LYS A 96 -23.47 1.20 -12.19
N CYS A 97 -23.00 1.31 -10.95
CA CYS A 97 -23.82 1.29 -9.73
C CYS A 97 -24.51 -0.03 -9.40
N ILE A 98 -24.22 -1.11 -10.14
CA ILE A 98 -24.79 -2.45 -9.94
C ILE A 98 -23.69 -3.42 -9.53
N LEU A 99 -24.00 -4.29 -8.58
CA LEU A 99 -23.08 -5.33 -8.13
C LEU A 99 -22.86 -6.35 -9.23
N LYS A 100 -21.59 -6.68 -9.50
CA LYS A 100 -21.24 -7.79 -10.37
C LYS A 100 -21.74 -9.11 -9.76
N PRO A 101 -22.20 -10.07 -10.58
CA PRO A 101 -22.70 -11.34 -10.07
C PRO A 101 -21.59 -12.15 -9.37
N PRO A 102 -21.97 -13.08 -8.47
CA PRO A 102 -21.02 -13.94 -7.79
C PRO A 102 -20.17 -14.74 -8.78
N GLY A 103 -18.88 -14.87 -8.52
CA GLY A 103 -17.95 -15.65 -9.36
C GLY A 103 -17.28 -14.87 -10.49
N VAL A 104 -17.51 -13.55 -10.61
CA VAL A 104 -16.71 -12.69 -11.50
C VAL A 104 -15.38 -12.38 -10.84
N ILE A 105 -14.26 -12.59 -11.54
CA ILE A 105 -12.91 -12.26 -11.03
C ILE A 105 -12.80 -10.75 -10.82
N CYS A 106 -12.41 -10.35 -9.61
CA CYS A 106 -12.14 -8.94 -9.27
C CYS A 106 -10.66 -8.64 -9.04
N ARG A 107 -9.85 -9.67 -8.73
CA ARG A 107 -8.40 -9.59 -8.70
C ARG A 107 -7.81 -10.89 -9.23
N ASP A 108 -6.94 -10.79 -10.22
CA ASP A 108 -6.18 -11.93 -10.72
C ASP A 108 -5.07 -12.33 -9.75
N ALA A 109 -4.66 -13.60 -9.81
CA ALA A 109 -3.48 -14.07 -9.11
C ALA A 109 -2.21 -13.45 -9.72
N HIS A 110 -1.37 -12.82 -8.90
CA HIS A 110 -0.12 -12.20 -9.35
C HIS A 110 0.98 -13.21 -9.65
N ASN A 111 0.95 -14.36 -8.99
CA ASN A 111 1.96 -15.40 -9.13
C ASN A 111 1.38 -16.77 -8.73
N GLU A 112 2.18 -17.82 -8.87
CA GLU A 112 1.76 -19.19 -8.58
C GLU A 112 1.41 -19.47 -7.10
N CYS A 113 1.83 -18.63 -6.16
CA CYS A 113 1.51 -18.73 -4.74
C CYS A 113 0.28 -17.90 -4.32
N ASP A 114 -0.24 -17.09 -5.24
CA ASP A 114 -1.37 -16.21 -5.04
C ASP A 114 -2.65 -16.87 -5.59
N LEU A 115 -3.82 -16.53 -5.03
CA LEU A 115 -5.11 -17.02 -5.53
C LEU A 115 -5.90 -15.85 -6.12
N PRO A 116 -6.74 -16.08 -7.15
CA PRO A 116 -7.64 -15.04 -7.61
C PRO A 116 -8.82 -14.88 -6.65
N GLU A 117 -9.34 -13.66 -6.51
CA GLU A 117 -10.59 -13.39 -5.81
C GLU A 117 -11.73 -13.08 -6.76
N TYR A 118 -12.92 -13.43 -6.28
CA TYR A 118 -14.14 -13.36 -7.03
C TYR A 118 -15.16 -12.52 -6.26
N CYS A 119 -15.91 -11.70 -6.98
CA CYS A 119 -17.04 -10.98 -6.40
C CYS A 119 -18.01 -11.96 -5.75
N ASN A 120 -18.52 -11.60 -4.56
CA ASN A 120 -19.55 -12.34 -3.85
C ASN A 120 -20.98 -11.95 -4.29
N GLY A 121 -21.12 -10.81 -4.99
CA GLY A 121 -22.42 -10.25 -5.37
C GLY A 121 -23.14 -9.50 -4.26
N GLU A 122 -22.47 -9.23 -3.14
CA GLU A 122 -23.04 -8.56 -1.97
C GLU A 122 -22.42 -7.18 -1.74
N THR A 123 -21.16 -6.97 -2.15
CA THR A 123 -20.43 -5.70 -1.97
C THR A 123 -19.69 -5.26 -3.24
N GLY A 124 -19.51 -3.95 -3.43
CA GLY A 124 -18.75 -3.40 -4.56
C GLY A 124 -17.24 -3.64 -4.47
N GLN A 125 -16.74 -3.97 -3.28
CA GLN A 125 -15.34 -4.32 -3.04
C GLN A 125 -15.07 -5.79 -3.31
N CYS A 126 -13.84 -6.08 -3.74
CA CYS A 126 -13.35 -7.45 -3.83
C CYS A 126 -13.19 -8.01 -2.40
N PRO A 127 -13.42 -9.32 -2.18
CA PRO A 127 -13.08 -9.95 -0.90
C PRO A 127 -11.61 -9.75 -0.51
N PRO A 128 -11.25 -9.92 0.78
CA PRO A 128 -9.87 -9.85 1.22
C PRO A 128 -8.95 -10.78 0.42
N ASP A 129 -7.75 -10.29 0.12
CA ASP A 129 -6.69 -11.02 -0.59
C ASP A 129 -6.34 -12.32 0.15
N VAL A 130 -6.42 -13.43 -0.56
CA VAL A 130 -6.06 -14.77 -0.08
C VAL A 130 -5.02 -15.40 -0.97
N HIS A 131 -4.16 -16.20 -0.35
CA HIS A 131 -3.07 -16.86 -1.05
C HIS A 131 -2.97 -18.34 -0.68
N LYS A 132 -2.16 -19.08 -1.44
CA LYS A 132 -1.87 -20.49 -1.11
C LYS A 132 -1.22 -20.56 0.26
N LYS A 133 -1.50 -21.67 0.96
CA LYS A 133 -0.93 -21.94 2.27
C LYS A 133 0.62 -21.93 2.22
N ASN A 134 1.25 -21.41 3.27
CA ASN A 134 2.70 -21.46 3.40
C ASN A 134 3.21 -22.90 3.31
N GLY A 135 4.28 -23.11 2.55
CA GLY A 135 4.86 -24.44 2.28
C GLY A 135 4.35 -25.12 1.01
N ASN A 136 3.41 -24.54 0.25
CA ASN A 136 3.09 -25.07 -1.08
C ASN A 136 4.31 -24.94 -2.01
N PRO A 137 4.67 -25.97 -2.81
CA PRO A 137 5.82 -25.90 -3.70
C PRO A 137 5.60 -24.87 -4.81
N CYS A 138 6.65 -24.14 -5.15
CA CYS A 138 6.66 -23.11 -6.19
C CYS A 138 8.05 -23.03 -6.87
N GLY A 139 8.17 -22.21 -7.91
CA GLY A 139 9.42 -21.99 -8.64
C GLY A 139 9.91 -23.26 -9.32
N MET A 140 9.05 -23.96 -10.07
CA MET A 140 9.47 -25.16 -10.79
C MET A 140 10.54 -24.81 -11.83
N ASN A 141 11.69 -25.47 -11.74
CA ASN A 141 12.73 -25.36 -12.76
C ASN A 141 12.42 -26.24 -13.99
N THR A 142 13.23 -26.11 -15.04
CA THR A 142 13.10 -26.88 -16.30
C THR A 142 13.25 -28.39 -16.13
N SER A 143 13.76 -28.86 -15.00
CA SER A 143 13.89 -30.28 -14.64
C SER A 143 12.72 -30.80 -13.79
N GLY A 144 11.70 -29.97 -13.52
CA GLY A 144 10.52 -30.33 -12.73
C GLY A 144 10.74 -30.33 -11.21
N LEU A 145 11.88 -29.81 -10.73
CA LEU A 145 12.17 -29.68 -9.30
C LEU A 145 11.72 -28.31 -8.80
N THR A 146 11.07 -28.29 -7.63
CA THR A 146 10.69 -27.06 -6.93
C THR A 146 11.93 -26.36 -6.38
N THR A 147 12.03 -25.04 -6.60
CA THR A 147 13.17 -24.22 -6.11
C THR A 147 12.79 -23.30 -4.95
N GLY A 148 11.52 -23.33 -4.52
CA GLY A 148 11.04 -22.56 -3.38
C GLY A 148 9.70 -23.06 -2.88
N TYR A 149 9.26 -22.50 -1.76
CA TYR A 149 7.96 -22.78 -1.17
C TYR A 149 7.24 -21.47 -0.90
N CYS A 150 5.93 -21.45 -1.16
CA CYS A 150 5.10 -20.28 -0.95
C CYS A 150 5.19 -19.79 0.50
N PHE A 151 5.31 -18.48 0.66
CA PHE A 151 5.29 -17.81 1.95
C PHE A 151 4.58 -16.46 1.80
N ASN A 152 3.43 -16.32 2.48
CA ASN A 152 2.57 -15.13 2.44
C ASN A 152 2.27 -14.64 1.01
N GLY A 153 1.87 -15.56 0.12
CA GLY A 153 1.50 -15.26 -1.28
C GLY A 153 2.66 -14.99 -2.23
N LEU A 154 3.91 -15.10 -1.78
CA LEU A 154 5.10 -14.98 -2.61
C LEU A 154 5.79 -16.33 -2.78
N CYS A 155 6.47 -16.51 -3.91
CA CYS A 155 7.43 -17.60 -4.11
C CYS A 155 8.87 -17.09 -3.92
N PRO A 156 9.42 -17.10 -2.69
CA PRO A 156 10.80 -16.71 -2.46
C PRO A 156 11.76 -17.78 -2.99
N THR A 157 12.39 -17.50 -4.14
CA THR A 157 13.51 -18.31 -4.65
C THR A 157 14.79 -17.48 -4.63
N THR A 158 15.94 -18.15 -4.51
CA THR A 158 17.26 -17.48 -4.54
C THR A 158 17.46 -16.71 -5.84
N ALA A 159 17.02 -17.27 -6.97
CA ALA A 159 17.08 -16.60 -8.27
C ALA A 159 16.23 -15.32 -8.31
N ALA A 160 14.96 -15.39 -7.89
CA ALA A 160 14.09 -14.22 -7.85
C ALA A 160 14.60 -13.13 -6.89
N GLN A 161 15.23 -13.51 -5.78
CA GLN A 161 15.85 -12.57 -4.87
C GLN A 161 17.06 -11.88 -5.50
N CYS A 162 17.95 -12.63 -6.16
CA CYS A 162 19.11 -12.08 -6.87
C CYS A 162 18.68 -11.16 -8.02
N GLU A 163 17.67 -11.54 -8.80
CA GLU A 163 17.15 -10.73 -9.89
C GLU A 163 16.57 -9.40 -9.39
N ARG A 164 15.84 -9.42 -8.26
CA ARG A 164 15.28 -8.20 -7.66
C ARG A 164 16.36 -7.22 -7.20
N ILE A 165 17.48 -7.71 -6.66
CA ILE A 165 18.56 -6.88 -6.12
C ILE A 165 19.50 -6.40 -7.23
N TRP A 166 19.84 -7.28 -8.17
CA TRP A 166 20.91 -7.07 -9.16
C TRP A 166 20.40 -6.88 -10.60
N GLY A 167 19.09 -6.95 -10.83
CA GLY A 167 18.45 -6.83 -12.14
C GLY A 167 18.32 -8.17 -12.87
N TYR A 168 17.79 -8.13 -14.10
CA TYR A 168 17.38 -9.29 -14.92
C TYR A 168 18.41 -10.43 -15.04
N SER A 169 19.71 -10.14 -14.95
CA SER A 169 20.78 -11.15 -15.03
C SER A 169 21.25 -11.70 -13.67
N GLY A 170 20.64 -11.25 -12.57
CA GLY A 170 20.95 -11.70 -11.22
C GLY A 170 20.51 -13.14 -10.98
N THR A 171 21.46 -14.02 -10.68
CA THR A 171 21.18 -15.44 -10.39
C THR A 171 21.82 -15.85 -9.08
N GLY A 172 21.28 -16.91 -8.46
CA GLY A 172 21.86 -17.50 -7.25
C GLY A 172 23.22 -18.13 -7.54
N ALA A 173 24.12 -18.06 -6.55
CA ALA A 173 25.42 -18.71 -6.64
C ALA A 173 25.30 -20.24 -6.49
N ASP A 174 26.38 -20.96 -6.75
CA ASP A 174 26.44 -22.40 -6.45
C ASP A 174 26.37 -22.66 -4.94
N ARG A 175 25.82 -23.80 -4.54
CA ARG A 175 25.68 -24.22 -3.13
C ARG A 175 27.02 -24.13 -2.37
N VAL A 176 28.13 -24.45 -3.03
CA VAL A 176 29.48 -24.40 -2.43
C VAL A 176 29.84 -22.99 -1.97
N CYS A 177 29.36 -21.94 -2.63
CA CYS A 177 29.58 -20.56 -2.18
C CYS A 177 28.93 -20.32 -0.81
N TYR A 178 27.69 -20.75 -0.63
CA TYR A 178 26.98 -20.57 0.64
C TYR A 178 27.66 -21.37 1.76
N GLU A 179 28.02 -22.63 1.52
CA GLU A 179 28.67 -23.49 2.51
C GLU A 179 30.03 -22.93 2.98
N GLN A 180 30.83 -22.40 2.05
CA GLN A 180 32.17 -21.88 2.37
C GLN A 180 32.16 -20.52 3.06
N PHE A 181 31.24 -19.63 2.69
CA PHE A 181 31.25 -18.26 3.19
C PHE A 181 30.34 -18.07 4.41
N ASN A 182 29.15 -18.69 4.44
CA ASN A 182 28.21 -18.50 5.54
C ASN A 182 28.65 -19.18 6.86
N SER A 183 29.43 -20.26 6.76
CA SER A 183 30.03 -20.94 7.91
C SER A 183 31.14 -20.12 8.61
N LYS A 184 31.65 -19.06 7.96
CA LYS A 184 32.68 -18.19 8.55
C LYS A 184 32.12 -17.21 9.58
N GLY A 185 30.86 -16.79 9.44
CA GLY A 185 30.25 -15.78 10.31
C GLY A 185 30.99 -14.44 10.19
N SER A 186 31.04 -13.90 8.98
CA SER A 186 31.75 -12.67 8.64
C SER A 186 30.85 -11.73 7.83
N ILE A 187 31.33 -10.52 7.55
CA ILE A 187 30.59 -9.55 6.72
C ILE A 187 30.22 -10.09 5.32
N ASN A 188 30.98 -11.06 4.80
CA ASN A 188 30.76 -11.65 3.48
C ASN A 188 29.88 -12.92 3.49
N GLY A 189 29.42 -13.36 4.66
CA GLY A 189 28.58 -14.55 4.80
C GLY A 189 28.31 -14.89 6.27
N HIS A 190 27.03 -14.89 6.65
CA HIS A 190 26.56 -15.08 8.03
C HIS A 190 25.04 -15.38 8.09
N CYS A 191 24.56 -15.90 9.22
CA CYS A 191 23.15 -16.21 9.49
C CYS A 191 22.45 -15.09 10.29
N GLY A 192 22.76 -13.84 9.96
CA GLY A 192 22.31 -12.66 10.72
C GLY A 192 23.31 -12.19 11.78
N LYS A 193 22.85 -11.33 12.67
CA LYS A 193 23.64 -10.75 13.77
C LYS A 193 22.97 -11.06 15.11
N ASP A 194 23.79 -11.29 16.13
CA ASP A 194 23.30 -11.43 17.50
C ASP A 194 22.85 -10.08 18.09
N ALA A 195 22.31 -10.09 19.31
CA ALA A 195 21.88 -8.87 20.01
C ALA A 195 23.04 -7.89 20.30
N SER A 196 24.29 -8.37 20.26
CA SER A 196 25.50 -7.55 20.42
C SER A 196 26.05 -7.05 19.08
N GLY A 197 25.43 -7.39 17.96
CA GLY A 197 25.82 -6.97 16.61
C GLY A 197 26.91 -7.82 15.97
N ASN A 198 27.34 -8.92 16.58
CA ASN A 198 28.33 -9.83 16.00
C ASN A 198 27.70 -10.73 14.95
N TYR A 199 28.47 -11.05 13.90
CA TYR A 199 28.03 -11.96 12.85
C TYR A 199 27.93 -13.40 13.37
N VAL A 200 26.78 -14.02 13.14
CA VAL A 200 26.51 -15.41 13.54
C VAL A 200 26.91 -16.36 12.41
N LYS A 201 27.65 -17.42 12.74
CA LYS A 201 27.98 -18.49 11.79
C LYS A 201 26.73 -19.30 11.47
N CYS A 202 26.56 -19.69 10.21
CA CYS A 202 25.52 -20.65 9.86
C CYS A 202 25.94 -22.06 10.22
N GLU A 203 25.00 -22.83 10.78
CA GLU A 203 25.17 -24.26 10.99
C GLU A 203 25.06 -25.02 9.65
N PRO A 204 25.85 -26.09 9.46
CA PRO A 204 25.68 -26.98 8.31
C PRO A 204 24.33 -27.71 8.39
N GLU A 205 23.66 -27.83 7.25
CA GLU A 205 22.42 -28.61 7.08
C GLU A 205 22.67 -30.13 7.00
#